data_AF-A0A527HJE8-F1
#
_entry.id   AF-A0A527HJE8-F1
#
_cell.length_a   1.000
_cell.length_b   1.000
_cell.length_c   1.000
_cell.angle_alpha   90.00
_cell.angle_beta   90.00
_cell.angle_gamma   90.00
#
_symmetry.space_group_name_H-M   'P 1'
#
loop_
_entity.id
_entity.type
_entity.pdbx_description
1 polymer ?
#
loop_
_entity_poly.entity_id
_entity_poly.type
_entity_poly.pdbx_seq_one_letter_code
_entity_poly.pdbx_strand_id
1 'polypeptide(L)'
;MIDGGEAIRKLALNVARYTGLAPLAKPFIGGIGAILMLHRVTATPEKPDSVNRHLNIAPGFLDAMIADMKAHGYAFVSMDEAVERIKAGGKGGQFATITADDAYRDNMTEALPVLEKHGAPITIYVAPGLINGTADLWWDVVEDIVNARDILTLTRPNGPLTIDCSTPA
;
A
#
# COMPACT_ATOMS: atom_id res chain seq x y z
N MET A 1 -26.40 -19.14 23.44
CA MET A 1 -26.18 -18.30 24.63
C MET A 1 -25.53 -17.02 24.13
N ILE A 2 -26.24 -15.89 24.14
CA ILE A 2 -25.69 -14.63 23.65
C ILE A 2 -24.66 -14.18 24.68
N ASP A 3 -23.41 -14.01 24.27
CA ASP A 3 -22.37 -13.41 25.11
C ASP A 3 -22.74 -11.94 25.34
N GLY A 4 -23.18 -11.63 26.56
CA GLY A 4 -23.58 -10.27 26.95
C GLY A 4 -22.43 -9.26 26.79
N GLY A 5 -21.18 -9.69 26.95
CA GLY A 5 -20.00 -8.84 26.72
C GLY A 5 -19.85 -8.47 25.26
N GLU A 6 -20.07 -9.42 24.36
CA GLU A 6 -20.01 -9.18 22.91
C GLU A 6 -21.15 -8.28 22.43
N ALA A 7 -22.36 -8.47 22.95
CA ALA A 7 -23.51 -7.63 22.61
C ALA A 7 -23.29 -6.17 23.02
N ILE A 8 -22.76 -5.92 24.22
CA ILE A 8 -22.44 -4.58 24.73
C ILE A 8 -21.35 -3.93 23.89
N ARG A 9 -20.29 -4.67 23.54
CA ARG A 9 -19.20 -4.15 22.71
C ARG A 9 -19.67 -3.78 21.30
N LYS A 10 -20.51 -4.61 20.67
CA LYS A 10 -21.13 -4.31 19.36
C LYS A 10 -22.03 -3.08 19.44
N LEU A 11 -22.83 -2.95 20.49
CA LEU A 11 -23.67 -1.78 20.70
C LEU A 11 -22.83 -0.50 20.83
N ALA A 12 -21.78 -0.51 21.65
CA ALA A 12 -20.89 0.64 21.84
C ALA A 12 -20.21 1.06 20.52
N LEU A 13 -19.68 0.10 19.75
CA LEU A 13 -19.07 0.38 18.45
C LEU A 13 -20.09 0.92 17.43
N ASN A 14 -21.32 0.38 17.42
CA ASN A 14 -22.39 0.88 16.55
C ASN A 14 -22.83 2.29 16.94
N VAL A 15 -22.95 2.60 18.23
CA VAL A 15 -23.23 3.97 18.68
C VAL A 15 -22.13 4.91 18.21
N ALA A 16 -20.84 4.58 18.44
CA ALA A 16 -19.73 5.40 17.97
C ALA A 16 -19.75 5.63 16.45
N ARG A 17 -20.11 4.59 15.67
CA ARG A 17 -20.26 4.65 14.20
C ARG A 17 -21.40 5.56 13.76
N TYR A 18 -22.61 5.34 14.26
CA TYR A 18 -23.81 6.05 13.78
C TYR A 18 -23.91 7.49 14.29
N THR A 19 -23.28 7.79 15.43
CA THR A 19 -23.28 9.14 16.01
C THR A 19 -22.12 10.01 15.52
N GLY A 20 -21.10 9.41 14.90
CA GLY A 20 -19.88 10.13 14.54
C GLY A 20 -19.02 10.55 15.75
N LEU A 21 -19.29 10.00 16.95
CA LEU A 21 -18.52 10.31 18.17
C LEU A 21 -17.17 9.57 18.23
N ALA A 22 -16.89 8.64 17.31
CA ALA A 22 -15.65 7.89 17.26
C ALA A 22 -14.36 8.76 17.33
N PRO A 23 -14.26 9.95 16.69
CA PRO A 23 -13.09 10.82 16.81
C PRO A 23 -12.82 11.32 18.24
N LEU A 24 -13.83 11.40 19.11
CA LEU A 24 -13.64 11.80 20.52
C LEU A 24 -12.84 10.76 21.32
N ALA A 25 -12.85 9.49 20.89
CA ALA A 25 -12.06 8.44 21.51
C ALA A 25 -10.59 8.46 21.03
N LYS A 26 -10.25 9.23 19.99
CA LYS A 26 -8.91 9.28 19.38
C LYS A 26 -7.76 9.49 20.39
N PRO A 27 -7.88 10.33 21.45
CA PRO A 27 -6.82 10.45 22.46
C PRO A 27 -6.52 9.15 23.23
N PHE A 28 -7.47 8.23 23.31
CA PHE A 28 -7.37 6.99 24.08
C PHE A 28 -7.03 5.76 23.21
N ILE A 29 -7.41 5.76 21.93
CA ILE A 29 -7.27 4.59 21.04
C ILE A 29 -6.59 4.90 19.68
N GLY A 30 -6.25 6.14 19.40
CA GLY A 30 -5.87 6.62 18.06
C GLY A 30 -4.48 6.24 17.55
N GLY A 31 -3.77 5.36 18.26
CA GLY A 31 -2.38 5.02 17.95
C GLY A 31 -1.43 6.20 18.03
N ILE A 32 -0.15 5.95 17.77
CA ILE A 32 0.93 6.95 17.86
C ILE A 32 1.39 7.47 16.48
N GLY A 33 0.98 6.81 15.39
CA GLY A 33 1.39 7.17 14.04
C GLY A 33 1.03 6.11 13.01
N ALA A 34 1.57 6.23 11.80
CA ALA A 34 1.40 5.31 10.68
C ALA A 34 2.72 5.09 9.92
N ILE A 35 2.87 3.89 9.35
CA ILE A 35 3.92 3.56 8.37
C ILE A 35 3.18 3.26 7.06
N LEU A 36 3.43 4.06 6.04
CA LEU A 36 2.76 3.99 4.74
C LEU A 36 3.70 3.31 3.75
N MET A 37 3.36 2.10 3.32
CA MET A 37 4.16 1.32 2.40
C MET A 37 3.64 1.50 0.97
N LEU A 38 4.52 1.95 0.09
CA LEU A 38 4.30 2.11 -1.36
C LEU A 38 5.06 1.01 -2.12
N HIS A 39 4.74 0.82 -3.39
CA HIS A 39 5.60 0.07 -4.32
C HIS A 39 5.86 0.95 -5.54
N ARG A 40 4.79 1.24 -6.30
CA ARG A 40 4.84 2.08 -7.50
C ARG A 40 4.03 3.35 -7.33
N VAL A 41 4.54 4.45 -7.88
CA VAL A 41 3.84 5.72 -7.95
C VAL A 41 3.89 6.22 -9.38
N THR A 42 2.89 5.88 -10.21
CA THR A 42 2.87 6.33 -11.61
C THR A 42 1.46 6.66 -12.09
N ALA A 43 1.36 7.75 -12.86
CA ALA A 43 0.12 8.10 -13.56
C ALA A 43 -0.15 7.21 -14.78
N THR A 44 0.87 6.52 -15.28
CA THR A 44 0.83 5.74 -16.52
C THR A 44 1.40 4.34 -16.29
N PRO A 45 0.68 3.44 -15.60
CA PRO A 45 1.11 2.05 -15.44
C PRO A 45 1.32 1.37 -16.79
N GLU A 46 2.43 0.66 -16.93
CA GLU A 46 2.72 -0.16 -18.12
C GLU A 46 1.69 -1.30 -18.29
N LYS A 47 1.25 -1.90 -17.18
CA LYS A 47 0.24 -2.98 -17.13
C LYS A 47 -0.95 -2.54 -16.25
N PRO A 48 -1.90 -1.74 -16.77
CA PRO A 48 -3.00 -1.19 -15.97
C PRO A 48 -3.94 -2.26 -15.41
N ASP A 49 -4.11 -3.37 -16.12
CA ASP A 49 -4.99 -4.47 -15.75
C ASP A 49 -4.27 -5.62 -15.02
N SER A 50 -3.02 -5.38 -14.60
CA SER A 50 -2.22 -6.40 -13.89
C SER A 50 -2.89 -6.92 -12.63
N VAL A 51 -2.61 -8.18 -12.31
CA VAL A 51 -3.00 -8.81 -11.03
C VAL A 51 -2.50 -7.99 -9.83
N ASN A 52 -1.36 -7.32 -9.99
CA ASN A 52 -0.73 -6.49 -8.96
C ASN A 52 -0.95 -4.98 -9.15
N ARG A 53 -1.93 -4.56 -9.97
CA ARG A 53 -2.26 -3.14 -10.16
C ARG A 53 -2.58 -2.40 -8.85
N HIS A 54 -3.02 -3.13 -7.82
CA HIS A 54 -3.32 -2.58 -6.49
C HIS A 54 -2.08 -2.05 -5.74
N LEU A 55 -0.87 -2.40 -6.20
CA LEU A 55 0.40 -1.90 -5.69
C LEU A 55 0.86 -0.58 -6.35
N ASN A 56 0.05 -0.04 -7.26
CA ASN A 56 0.30 1.25 -7.92
C ASN A 56 -0.69 2.32 -7.45
N ILE A 57 -0.18 3.52 -7.18
CA ILE A 57 -0.97 4.72 -6.95
C ILE A 57 -0.56 5.85 -7.90
N ALA A 58 -1.50 6.74 -8.21
CA ALA A 58 -1.17 7.94 -8.99
C ALA A 58 -0.41 8.98 -8.13
N PRO A 59 0.51 9.77 -8.71
CA PRO A 59 1.18 10.86 -8.00
C PRO A 59 0.21 11.88 -7.38
N GLY A 60 -0.91 12.15 -8.06
CA GLY A 60 -1.96 13.03 -7.53
C GLY A 60 -2.67 12.46 -6.30
N PHE A 61 -2.78 11.13 -6.20
CA PHE A 61 -3.30 10.48 -5.00
C PHE A 61 -2.30 10.62 -3.84
N LEU A 62 -1.00 10.39 -4.09
CA LEU A 62 0.05 10.59 -3.09
C LEU A 62 0.05 12.04 -2.56
N ASP A 63 -0.06 13.03 -3.45
CA ASP A 63 -0.13 14.46 -3.09
C ASP A 63 -1.33 14.75 -2.18
N ALA A 64 -2.52 14.27 -2.56
CA ALA A 64 -3.75 14.46 -1.79
C ALA A 64 -3.69 13.75 -0.43
N MET A 65 -3.15 12.52 -0.38
CA MET A 65 -3.02 11.75 0.85
C MET A 65 -2.08 12.45 1.85
N ILE A 66 -0.91 12.92 1.41
CA ILE A 66 0.03 13.61 2.29
C ILE A 66 -0.57 14.93 2.80
N ALA A 67 -1.24 15.69 1.92
CA ALA A 67 -1.90 16.93 2.29
C ALA A 67 -3.01 16.70 3.33
N ASP A 68 -3.86 15.69 3.13
CA ASP A 68 -4.93 15.33 4.05
C ASP A 68 -4.39 14.90 5.42
N MET A 69 -3.37 14.03 5.44
CA MET A 69 -2.76 13.58 6.70
C MET A 69 -2.13 14.73 7.48
N LYS A 70 -1.45 15.67 6.81
CA LYS A 70 -0.92 16.87 7.45
C LYS A 70 -2.02 17.75 8.02
N ALA A 71 -3.13 17.94 7.29
CA ALA A 71 -4.29 18.67 7.80
C ALA A 71 -4.88 18.04 9.06
N HIS A 72 -4.73 16.72 9.23
CA HIS A 72 -5.12 15.97 10.41
C HIS A 72 -4.04 15.87 11.50
N GLY A 73 -2.94 16.62 11.38
CA GLY A 73 -1.91 16.77 12.40
C GLY A 73 -0.78 15.74 12.36
N TYR A 74 -0.63 14.98 11.27
CA TYR A 74 0.50 14.07 11.10
C TYR A 74 1.78 14.83 10.72
N ALA A 75 2.86 14.59 11.46
CA ALA A 75 4.21 14.97 11.05
C ALA A 75 4.82 13.87 10.17
N PHE A 76 5.22 14.20 8.94
CA PHE A 76 5.96 13.26 8.10
C PHE A 76 7.44 13.25 8.51
N VAL A 77 7.94 12.07 8.88
CA VAL A 77 9.28 11.87 9.47
C VAL A 77 10.01 10.74 8.76
N SER A 78 11.34 10.67 8.92
CA SER A 78 12.12 9.53 8.44
C SER A 78 11.80 8.26 9.22
N MET A 79 12.16 7.10 8.66
CA MET A 79 12.01 5.83 9.37
C MET A 79 12.85 5.77 10.66
N ASP A 80 14.04 6.39 10.69
CA ASP A 80 14.88 6.47 11.89
C ASP A 80 14.18 7.27 13.00
N GLU A 81 13.60 8.42 12.67
CA GLU A 81 12.84 9.22 13.64
C GLU A 81 11.57 8.50 14.09
N ALA A 82 10.87 7.80 13.19
CA ALA A 82 9.71 6.97 13.53
C ALA A 82 10.07 5.92 14.60
N VAL A 83 11.21 5.23 14.44
CA VAL A 83 11.72 4.26 15.42
C VAL A 83 11.96 4.91 16.79
N GLU A 84 12.58 6.09 16.83
CA GLU A 84 12.83 6.81 18.08
C GLU A 84 11.53 7.27 18.75
N ARG A 85 10.54 7.77 17.99
CA ARG A 85 9.22 8.13 18.50
C ARG A 85 8.47 6.91 19.06
N ILE A 86 8.56 5.77 18.40
CA ILE A 86 7.97 4.49 18.87
C ILE A 86 8.62 4.09 20.20
N LYS A 87 9.95 4.08 20.30
CA LYS A 87 10.67 3.76 21.54
C LYS A 87 10.31 4.73 22.68
N ALA A 88 10.08 6.00 22.36
CA ALA A 88 9.68 7.01 23.32
C ALA A 88 8.19 6.92 23.75
N GLY A 89 7.42 5.94 23.23
CA GLY A 89 6.01 5.75 23.56
C GLY A 89 5.07 6.71 22.83
N GLY A 90 5.46 7.19 21.63
CA GLY A 90 4.67 8.13 20.84
C GLY A 90 4.76 9.59 21.31
N LYS A 91 5.78 9.93 22.10
CA LYS A 91 6.08 11.34 22.43
C LYS A 91 6.41 12.10 21.15
N GLY A 92 5.85 13.30 20.99
CA GLY A 92 6.06 14.15 19.79
C GLY A 92 4.87 14.26 18.83
N GLY A 93 3.72 13.70 19.19
CA GLY A 93 2.49 13.78 18.39
C GLY A 93 2.42 12.70 17.30
N GLN A 94 1.29 12.68 16.58
CA GLN A 94 1.07 11.70 15.51
C GLN A 94 2.10 11.90 14.39
N PHE A 95 2.72 10.81 13.97
CA PHE A 95 3.66 10.84 12.86
C PHE A 95 3.23 9.90 11.73
N ALA A 96 3.72 10.18 10.53
CA ALA A 96 3.67 9.26 9.40
C ALA A 96 5.09 9.12 8.83
N THR A 97 5.44 7.93 8.37
CA THR A 97 6.63 7.72 7.55
C THR A 97 6.23 6.99 6.27
N ILE A 98 6.92 7.28 5.18
CA ILE A 98 6.67 6.69 3.88
C ILE A 98 7.82 5.73 3.58
N THR A 99 7.49 4.50 3.19
CA THR A 99 8.43 3.53 2.68
C THR A 99 8.03 3.15 1.25
N ALA A 100 8.98 2.74 0.42
CA ALA A 100 8.67 2.03 -0.81
C ALA A 100 9.55 0.80 -0.98
N ASP A 101 8.94 -0.28 -1.41
CA ASP A 101 9.60 -1.56 -1.64
C ASP A 101 10.03 -1.67 -3.12
N ASP A 102 10.92 -2.62 -3.40
CA ASP A 102 11.42 -3.03 -4.73
C ASP A 102 12.25 -2.01 -5.52
N ALA A 103 12.30 -0.74 -5.10
CA ALA A 103 13.05 0.34 -5.75
C ALA A 103 12.65 0.59 -7.23
N TYR A 104 11.34 0.60 -7.49
CA TYR A 104 10.81 1.02 -8.79
C TYR A 104 11.29 2.41 -9.21
N ARG A 105 11.58 2.57 -10.50
CA ARG A 105 12.06 3.83 -11.11
C ARG A 105 11.10 4.99 -10.87
N ASP A 106 9.80 4.71 -10.88
CA ASP A 106 8.75 5.72 -10.72
C ASP A 106 8.73 6.37 -9.32
N ASN A 107 9.31 5.73 -8.30
CA ASN A 107 9.58 6.39 -7.01
C ASN A 107 10.54 7.58 -7.15
N MET A 108 11.49 7.51 -8.08
CA MET A 108 12.41 8.61 -8.38
C MET A 108 11.80 9.63 -9.35
N THR A 109 11.12 9.16 -10.39
CA THR A 109 10.68 10.05 -11.49
C THR A 109 9.34 10.73 -11.25
N GLU A 110 8.47 10.15 -10.42
CA GLU A 110 7.11 10.63 -10.20
C GLU A 110 6.75 10.81 -8.72
N ALA A 111 7.22 9.96 -7.80
CA ALA A 111 6.98 10.15 -6.37
C ALA A 111 7.84 11.27 -5.77
N LEU A 112 9.15 11.28 -6.07
CA LEU A 112 10.11 12.22 -5.46
C LEU A 112 9.68 13.70 -5.56
N PRO A 113 9.22 14.22 -6.70
CA PRO A 113 8.76 15.61 -6.77
C PRO A 113 7.58 15.93 -5.83
N VAL A 114 6.67 14.96 -5.63
CA VAL A 114 5.55 15.10 -4.69
C VAL A 114 6.06 15.09 -3.25
N LEU A 115 6.97 14.17 -2.93
CA LEU A 115 7.57 14.05 -1.60
C LEU A 115 8.36 15.30 -1.22
N GLU A 116 9.15 15.85 -2.15
CA GLU A 116 9.91 17.08 -1.98
C GLU A 116 9.00 18.31 -1.79
N LYS A 117 7.93 18.43 -2.59
CA LYS A 117 6.90 19.46 -2.41
C LYS A 117 6.35 19.47 -0.98
N HIS A 118 6.24 18.30 -0.36
CA HIS A 118 5.75 18.14 1.00
C HIS A 118 6.86 18.12 2.06
N GLY A 119 8.14 18.07 1.71
CA GLY A 119 9.20 17.78 2.68
C GLY A 119 8.95 16.48 3.44
N ALA A 120 8.35 15.48 2.79
CA ALA A 120 8.03 14.18 3.37
C ALA A 120 9.18 13.19 3.06
N PRO A 121 9.94 12.74 4.06
CA PRO A 121 11.01 11.77 3.82
C PRO A 121 10.47 10.42 3.37
N ILE A 122 11.27 9.69 2.58
CA ILE A 122 10.97 8.33 2.15
C ILE A 122 12.15 7.39 2.42
N THR A 123 11.85 6.16 2.79
CA THR A 123 12.82 5.05 2.87
C THR A 123 12.56 4.06 1.75
N ILE A 124 13.59 3.74 0.96
CA ILE A 124 13.50 2.77 -0.14
C ILE A 124 14.13 1.45 0.29
N TYR A 125 13.35 0.36 0.31
CA TYR A 125 13.84 -1.00 0.52
C TYR A 125 14.10 -1.66 -0.84
N VAL A 126 15.38 -1.78 -1.17
CA VAL A 126 15.85 -2.23 -2.49
C VAL A 126 15.77 -3.75 -2.60
N ALA A 127 15.24 -4.26 -3.71
CA ALA A 127 15.27 -5.66 -4.10
C ALA A 127 16.31 -5.88 -5.24
N PRO A 128 17.60 -6.13 -4.93
CA PRO A 128 18.66 -6.04 -5.93
C PRO A 128 18.53 -7.07 -7.06
N GLY A 129 17.95 -8.23 -6.77
CA GLY A 129 17.72 -9.30 -7.75
C GLY A 129 16.83 -8.90 -8.92
N LEU A 130 15.85 -8.02 -8.66
CA LEU A 130 14.96 -7.47 -9.69
C LEU A 130 15.65 -6.39 -10.52
N ILE A 131 16.59 -5.66 -9.92
CA ILE A 131 17.32 -4.57 -10.59
C ILE A 131 18.43 -5.11 -11.50
N ASN A 132 19.16 -6.13 -11.03
CA ASN A 132 20.26 -6.73 -11.78
C ASN A 132 19.82 -7.85 -12.73
N GLY A 133 18.52 -8.19 -12.77
CA GLY A 133 17.95 -9.23 -13.62
C GLY A 133 18.34 -10.66 -13.24
N THR A 134 18.68 -10.92 -11.97
CA THR A 134 18.95 -12.28 -11.46
C THR A 134 17.69 -12.96 -10.91
N ALA A 135 16.59 -12.23 -10.79
CA ALA A 135 15.28 -12.75 -10.44
C ALA A 135 14.20 -12.06 -11.27
N ASP A 136 13.23 -12.86 -11.73
CA ASP A 136 12.00 -12.38 -12.32
C ASP A 136 10.83 -12.56 -11.35
N LEU A 137 9.86 -11.66 -11.44
CA LEU A 137 8.58 -11.81 -10.76
C LEU A 137 7.75 -12.85 -11.52
N TRP A 138 7.59 -14.05 -10.94
CA TRP A 138 6.93 -15.16 -11.64
C TRP A 138 5.51 -14.81 -12.11
N TRP A 139 4.78 -13.98 -11.36
CA TRP A 139 3.43 -13.56 -11.72
C TRP A 139 3.43 -12.62 -12.92
N ASP A 140 4.43 -11.74 -13.07
CA ASP A 140 4.54 -10.86 -14.24
C ASP A 140 4.84 -11.69 -15.49
N VAL A 141 5.68 -12.72 -15.37
CA VAL A 141 5.97 -13.67 -16.46
C VAL A 141 4.71 -14.45 -16.84
N VAL A 142 3.96 -14.95 -15.85
CA VAL A 142 2.69 -15.65 -16.12
C VAL A 142 1.67 -14.71 -16.77
N GLU A 143 1.57 -13.47 -16.29
CA GLU A 143 0.71 -12.45 -16.87
C GLU A 143 1.07 -12.18 -18.34
N ASP A 144 2.37 -12.05 -18.66
CA ASP A 144 2.82 -11.88 -20.05
C ASP A 144 2.51 -13.09 -20.93
N ILE A 145 2.62 -14.30 -20.39
CA ILE A 145 2.26 -15.54 -21.10
C ILE A 145 0.75 -15.58 -21.40
N VAL A 146 -0.07 -15.23 -20.42
CA VAL A 146 -1.55 -15.19 -20.53
C VAL A 146 -1.98 -14.12 -21.51
N ASN A 147 -1.47 -12.89 -21.37
CA ASN A 147 -1.85 -11.76 -22.22
C ASN A 147 -1.39 -11.92 -23.68
N ALA A 148 -0.41 -12.78 -23.94
CA ALA A 148 0.08 -13.03 -25.30
C ALA A 148 -0.83 -13.95 -26.13
N ARG A 149 -1.77 -14.70 -25.53
CA ARG A 149 -2.54 -15.75 -26.23
C ARG A 149 -3.93 -15.97 -25.63
N ASP A 150 -4.93 -16.17 -26.49
CA ASP A 150 -6.29 -16.54 -26.07
C ASP A 150 -6.39 -17.99 -25.55
N ILE A 151 -5.46 -18.86 -25.94
CA ILE A 151 -5.46 -20.27 -25.54
C ILE A 151 -4.07 -20.68 -25.10
N LEU A 152 -3.97 -21.26 -23.90
CA LEU A 152 -2.75 -21.84 -23.36
C LEU A 152 -2.90 -23.36 -23.20
N THR A 153 -1.91 -24.12 -23.67
CA THR A 153 -1.85 -25.57 -23.46
C THR A 153 -0.69 -25.91 -22.52
N LEU A 154 -1.00 -26.47 -21.36
CA LEU A 154 -0.03 -26.92 -20.37
C LEU A 154 0.11 -28.45 -20.41
N THR A 155 1.34 -28.94 -20.52
CA THR A 155 1.63 -30.37 -20.41
C THR A 155 1.62 -30.79 -18.94
N ARG A 156 0.77 -31.75 -18.55
CA ARG A 156 0.72 -32.30 -17.19
C ARG A 156 0.86 -33.83 -17.22
N PRO A 157 1.23 -34.47 -16.10
CA PRO A 157 1.34 -35.93 -16.01
C PRO A 157 0.05 -36.69 -16.34
N ASN A 158 -1.13 -36.08 -16.13
CA ASN A 158 -2.45 -36.65 -16.43
C ASN A 158 -3.01 -36.22 -17.80
N GLY A 159 -2.16 -35.70 -18.69
CA GLY A 159 -2.54 -35.21 -20.03
C GLY A 159 -2.57 -33.69 -20.12
N PRO A 160 -2.66 -33.15 -21.35
CA PRO A 160 -2.65 -31.71 -21.59
C PRO A 160 -3.84 -31.01 -20.91
N LEU A 161 -3.62 -29.79 -20.43
CA LEU A 161 -4.67 -28.86 -20.01
C LEU A 161 -4.74 -27.72 -21.01
N THR A 162 -5.91 -27.46 -21.55
CA THR A 162 -6.17 -26.25 -22.31
C THR A 162 -6.88 -25.24 -21.40
N ILE A 163 -6.36 -24.02 -21.34
CA ILE A 163 -6.93 -22.89 -20.61
C ILE A 163 -7.34 -21.83 -21.62
N ASP A 164 -8.58 -21.35 -21.49
CA ASP A 164 -9.06 -20.16 -22.20
C ASP A 164 -8.63 -18.92 -21.44
N CYS A 165 -7.88 -18.07 -22.13
CA CYS A 165 -7.28 -16.82 -21.65
C CYS A 165 -7.84 -15.61 -22.41
N SER A 166 -8.84 -15.80 -23.26
CA SER A 166 -9.48 -14.69 -23.98
C SER A 166 -10.11 -13.70 -23.00
N THR A 167 -10.05 -12.41 -23.33
CA THR A 167 -10.73 -11.37 -22.56
C THR A 167 -12.23 -11.45 -22.84
N PRO A 168 -13.10 -11.61 -21.81
CA PRO A 168 -14.54 -11.63 -22.01
C PRO A 168 -15.03 -10.34 -22.66
N ALA A 169 -15.96 -10.45 -23.61
CA ALA A 169 -16.60 -9.33 -24.28
C ALA A 169 -17.56 -8.54 -23.37
#